data_AF-A0A3D5KMB2-F1
#
_entry.id   AF-A0A3D5KMB2-F1
#
_cell.length_a   1.000
_cell.length_b   1.000
_cell.length_c   1.000
_cell.angle_alpha   90.00
_cell.angle_beta   90.00
_cell.angle_gamma   90.00
#
_symmetry.space_group_name_H-M   'P 1'
#
loop_
_entity.id
_entity.type
_entity.pdbx_description
1 polymer ?
#
loop_
_entity_poly.entity_id
_entity_poly.type
_entity_poly.pdbx_seq_one_letter_code
_entity_poly.pdbx_strand_id
1 'polypeptide(L)' 'MTSPAVVNYRKEVGVGIVITNTQPEHAAALEELQRIVFPTLNPTSLMKKEHYLHHIKIFPDGQFVALYQDRVIGMTT' A
#
# COMPACT_ATOMS: atom_id res chain seq x y z
N MET A 1 -11.24 9.04 -24.48
CA MET A 1 -10.17 9.67 -23.70
C MET A 1 -9.37 8.55 -23.04
N THR A 2 -8.22 8.20 -23.60
CA THR A 2 -7.30 7.22 -23.01
C THR A 2 -6.68 7.84 -21.77
N SER A 3 -6.94 7.24 -20.61
CA SER A 3 -6.24 7.60 -19.36
C SER A 3 -4.73 7.50 -19.61
N PRO A 4 -3.89 8.46 -19.17
CA PRO A 4 -2.45 8.35 -19.34
C PRO A 4 -1.96 7.04 -18.72
N ALA A 5 -0.99 6.39 -19.38
CA ALA A 5 -0.35 5.20 -18.84
C ALA A 5 0.30 5.58 -17.49
N VAL A 6 -0.20 5.01 -16.39
CA VAL A 6 0.34 5.25 -15.05
C VAL A 6 1.76 4.70 -15.02
N VAL A 7 2.74 5.58 -14.88
CA VAL A 7 4.15 5.19 -14.70
C VAL A 7 4.38 4.97 -13.21
N ASN A 8 4.33 3.72 -12.77
CA ASN A 8 4.54 3.39 -11.35
C ASN A 8 6.02 3.62 -10.96
N TYR A 9 6.22 4.33 -9.85
CA TYR A 9 7.49 4.42 -9.14
C TYR A 9 7.88 3.06 -8.57
N ARG A 10 9.17 2.72 -8.72
CA ARG A 10 9.80 1.57 -8.05
C ARG A 10 11.27 1.90 -7.75
N LYS A 11 11.73 1.60 -6.54
CA LYS A 11 13.12 1.77 -6.11
C LYS A 11 13.55 0.70 -5.11
N GLU A 12 14.71 0.10 -5.33
CA GLU A 12 15.36 -0.76 -4.33
C GLU A 12 16.13 0.10 -3.32
N VAL A 13 15.90 -0.12 -2.03
CA VAL A 13 16.52 0.61 -0.92
C VAL A 13 17.15 -0.38 0.07
N GLY A 14 18.48 -0.38 0.18
CA GLY A 14 19.18 -1.30 1.08
C GLY A 14 19.06 -2.78 0.66
N VAL A 15 19.15 -3.69 1.63
CA VAL A 15 19.21 -5.15 1.37
C VAL A 15 17.82 -5.70 1.02
N GLY A 16 17.42 -5.55 -0.25
CA GLY A 16 16.25 -6.22 -0.82
C GLY A 16 14.90 -5.62 -0.45
N ILE A 17 14.86 -4.38 0.06
CA ILE A 17 13.60 -3.66 0.24
C ILE A 17 13.27 -2.91 -1.04
N VAL A 18 12.04 -3.02 -1.51
CA VAL A 18 11.52 -2.28 -2.65
C VAL A 18 10.47 -1.29 -2.17
N ILE A 19 10.63 -0.02 -2.53
CA ILE A 19 9.60 1.01 -2.39
C ILE A 19 8.92 1.15 -3.75
N THR A 20 7.60 0.98 -3.81
CA THR A 20 6.82 1.10 -5.05
C THR A 20 5.49 1.76 -4.78
N ASN A 21 4.80 2.26 -5.81
CA ASN A 21 3.40 2.67 -5.65
C ASN A 21 2.55 1.52 -5.08
N THR A 22 1.58 1.89 -4.24
CA THR A 22 0.59 0.96 -3.73
C THR A 22 -0.35 0.54 -4.85
N GLN A 23 -0.57 -0.77 -5.00
CA GLN A 23 -1.40 -1.36 -6.04
C GLN A 23 -2.51 -2.21 -5.43
N PRO A 24 -3.58 -2.53 -6.19
CA PRO A 24 -4.72 -3.28 -5.68
C PRO A 24 -4.36 -4.62 -5.03
N GLU A 25 -3.33 -5.31 -5.53
CA GLU A 25 -2.82 -6.57 -4.97
C GLU A 25 -2.28 -6.43 -3.54
N HIS A 26 -1.85 -5.24 -3.13
CA HIS A 26 -1.34 -5.01 -1.77
C HIS A 26 -2.45 -4.82 -0.73
N ALA A 27 -3.68 -4.49 -1.15
CA ALA A 27 -4.74 -4.00 -0.26
C ALA A 27 -5.09 -4.96 0.90
N ALA A 28 -5.10 -6.27 0.64
CA ALA A 28 -5.36 -7.27 1.69
C ALA A 28 -4.21 -7.33 2.71
N ALA A 29 -2.96 -7.28 2.25
CA ALA A 29 -1.80 -7.28 3.15
C ALA A 29 -1.70 -5.99 3.98
N LEU A 30 -2.14 -4.86 3.42
CA LEU A 30 -2.19 -3.57 4.12
C LEU A 30 -3.24 -3.55 5.24
N GLU A 31 -4.40 -4.18 5.04
CA GLU A 31 -5.39 -4.36 6.11
C GLU A 31 -4.83 -5.21 7.27
N GLU A 32 -4.13 -6.30 6.97
CA GLU A 32 -3.49 -7.09 8.03
C GLU A 32 -2.36 -6.33 8.73
N LEU A 33 -1.58 -5.54 7.98
CA LEU A 33 -0.51 -4.72 8.54
C LEU A 33 -1.03 -3.71 9.57
N GLN A 34 -2.24 -3.17 9.39
CA GLN A 34 -2.86 -2.24 10.34
C GLN A 34 -2.97 -2.84 11.75
N ARG A 35 -3.27 -4.14 11.87
CA ARG A 35 -3.37 -4.84 13.17
C ARG A 35 -2.02 -4.95 13.87
N ILE A 36 -0.94 -5.03 13.11
CA ILE A 36 0.44 -5.10 13.62
C ILE A 36 0.91 -3.71 14.06
N VAL A 37 0.65 -2.69 13.23
CA VAL A 37 1.11 -1.30 13.48
C VAL A 37 0.27 -0.60 14.55
N PHE A 38 -1.03 -0.88 14.61
CA PHE A 38 -1.97 -0.24 15.54
C PHE A 38 -2.72 -1.26 16.42
N PRO A 39 -2.00 -2.02 17.27
CA PRO A 39 -2.57 -3.17 17.98
C PRO A 39 -3.67 -2.81 19.00
N THR A 40 -3.69 -1.56 19.47
CA THR A 40 -4.67 -1.08 20.46
C THR A 40 -5.73 -0.17 19.86
N LEU A 41 -5.69 0.08 18.55
CA LEU A 41 -6.67 0.94 17.89
C LEU A 41 -8.01 0.21 17.82
N ASN A 42 -9.11 0.96 17.94
CA ASN A 42 -10.43 0.39 17.79
C ASN A 42 -10.55 -0.30 16.41
N PRO A 43 -11.03 -1.56 16.34
CA PRO A 43 -11.17 -2.27 15.07
C PRO A 43 -11.98 -1.53 14.00
N THR A 44 -12.92 -0.66 14.40
CA THR A 44 -13.71 0.13 13.45
C THR A 44 -12.95 1.33 12.87
N SER A 45 -11.85 1.72 13.51
CA SER A 45 -10.96 2.79 13.05
C SER A 45 -9.82 2.27 12.16
N LEU A 46 -9.64 0.95 12.06
CA LEU A 46 -8.65 0.36 11.16
C LEU A 46 -9.08 0.52 9.69
N MET A 47 -8.11 0.83 8.85
CA MET A 47 -8.31 0.84 7.40
C MET A 47 -8.52 -0.59 6.88
N LYS A 48 -9.60 -0.78 6.12
CA LYS A 48 -9.93 -2.06 5.48
C LYS A 48 -9.47 -2.08 4.03
N LYS A 49 -9.39 -3.27 3.44
CA LYS A 49 -9.09 -3.46 2.01
C LYS A 49 -9.87 -2.51 1.11
N GLU A 50 -11.17 -2.32 1.36
CA GLU A 50 -12.03 -1.49 0.52
C GLU A 50 -11.61 -0.01 0.53
N HIS A 51 -11.08 0.48 1.65
CA HIS A 51 -10.61 1.86 1.76
C HIS A 51 -9.35 2.06 0.91
N TYR A 52 -8.39 1.11 0.95
CA TYR A 52 -7.20 1.16 0.08
C TYR A 52 -7.57 1.09 -1.39
N LEU A 53 -8.46 0.19 -1.78
CA LEU A 53 -8.93 0.09 -3.16
C LEU A 53 -9.57 1.39 -3.65
N HIS A 54 -10.33 2.06 -2.77
CA HIS A 54 -10.92 3.35 -3.09
C HIS A 54 -9.85 4.45 -3.28
N HIS A 55 -8.84 4.52 -2.40
CA HIS A 55 -7.74 5.48 -2.52
C HIS A 55 -6.93 5.26 -3.80
N ILE A 56 -6.55 4.02 -4.10
CA ILE A 56 -5.80 3.67 -5.33
C ILE A 56 -6.60 4.05 -6.57
N LYS A 57 -7.93 3.82 -6.56
CA LYS A 57 -8.80 4.20 -7.67
C LYS A 57 -8.85 5.71 -7.90
N ILE A 58 -8.84 6.50 -6.82
CA ILE A 58 -8.90 7.97 -6.90
C ILE A 58 -7.54 8.56 -7.27
N PHE A 59 -6.47 8.07 -6.65
CA PHE A 59 -5.13 8.60 -6.81
C PHE A 59 -4.06 7.50 -6.69
N PRO A 60 -3.77 6.78 -7.79
CA PRO A 60 -2.84 5.64 -7.77
C PRO A 60 -1.40 6.04 -7.44
N ASP A 61 -1.02 7.29 -7.72
CA ASP A 61 0.33 7.80 -7.45
C ASP A 61 0.52 8.26 -5.99
N GLY A 62 -0.54 8.26 -5.18
CA GLY A 62 -0.57 8.95 -3.88
C GLY A 62 0.04 8.20 -2.70
N GLN A 63 0.23 6.88 -2.81
CA GLN A 63 0.70 6.06 -1.70
C GLN A 63 1.82 5.11 -2.12
N PHE A 64 2.80 4.92 -1.23
CA PHE A 64 3.88 3.94 -1.40
C PHE A 64 3.73 2.76 -0.46
N VAL A 65 4.22 1.62 -0.92
CA VAL A 65 4.38 0.39 -0.13
C VAL A 65 5.86 0.00 -0.08
N ALA A 66 6.28 -0.54 1.05
CA ALA A 66 7.58 -1.17 1.21
C ALA A 66 7.43 -2.69 1.17
N LEU A 67 8.20 -3.34 0.30
CA LEU A 67 8.20 -4.79 0.09
C LEU A 67 9.56 -5.38 0.48
N TYR A 68 9.56 -6.53 1.14
CA TYR A 68 10.74 -7.39 1.29
C TYR A 68 10.39 -8.77 0.75
N GLN A 69 11.06 -9.22 -0.32
CA GLN A 69 10.72 -10.47 -1.01
C GLN A 69 9.22 -10.54 -1.35
N ASP A 70 8.67 -9.47 -1.94
CA ASP A 70 7.26 -9.29 -2.29
C ASP A 70 6.26 -9.25 -1.11
N ARG A 71 6.74 -9.39 0.13
CA ARG A 71 5.91 -9.21 1.33
C ARG A 71 5.83 -7.74 1.70
N VAL A 72 4.62 -7.25 1.91
CA VAL A 72 4.36 -5.93 2.50
C VAL A 72 4.92 -5.85 3.92
N ILE A 73 5.80 -4.88 4.16
CA ILE A 73 6.43 -4.62 5.46
C ILE A 73 6.20 -3.18 5.96
N GLY A 74 5.63 -2.31 5.13
CA GLY A 74 5.37 -0.92 5.46
C GLY A 74 4.55 -0.21 4.40
N MET A 75 3.96 0.92 4.76
CA MET A 75 3.21 1.79 3.84
C MET A 75 3.30 3.25 4.27
N THR A 76 3.01 4.17 3.35
CA THR A 76 2.73 5.58 3.66
C THR A 76 1.22 5.82 3.60
N THR A 77 0.66 6.50 4.62
CA THR A 77 -0.74 6.95 4.60
C THR A 77 -0.84 8.44 4.33
#